data_AF-A0A957Q3G8-F1
#
_entry.id   AF-A0A957Q3G8-F1
#
_cell.length_a   1.000
_cell.length_b   1.000
_cell.length_c   1.000
_cell.angle_alpha   90.00
_cell.angle_beta   90.00
_cell.angle_gamma   90.00
#
_symmetry.space_group_name_H-M   'P 1'
#
loop_
_entity.id
_entity.type
_entity.pdbx_description
1 polymer ?
#
loop_
_entity_poly.entity_id
_entity_poly.type
_entity_poly.pdbx_seq_one_letter_code
_entity_poly.pdbx_strand_id
1 'polypeptide(L)'
;MKANGGNQTRLTNNLGYDGQPDWKPAAQASPEKVLLLSSSSGGKVGGVTFRDEDILAYNPRTARWSLYFDGTDVGLTTDIDALSRLWDGSLVMSFNVPTTLPGLGLVDDSDLVRFVPTGLGPNTTGAFTTFISGSRLETTTDAEDIDALYSVTMYAIDFSAIGRANVSGLIAQDEDVIHHSDDSYYRYGYEWWRLFLDGSQLLLTNASEDISGFGRDGEHTYYSTLGAFAMPGLNGTGADIFELTEDPASGQLTPTMFWDGSQYGFGAEVIDALEIVYLTDLPISAADFTVDEPAEVGDEVDDVDGSEEDRLRPLQENQSSVGA
;
A
#
# COMPACT_ATOMS: atom_id res chain seq x y z
N MET A 1 -24.35 -18.20 15.11
CA MET A 1 -24.56 -18.14 16.57
C MET A 1 -24.02 -16.80 17.09
N LYS A 2 -24.65 -16.19 18.10
CA LYS A 2 -24.07 -15.01 18.79
C LYS A 2 -23.08 -15.49 19.88
N ALA A 3 -22.10 -14.66 20.23
CA ALA A 3 -21.07 -15.01 21.22
C ALA A 3 -21.63 -15.35 22.63
N ASN A 4 -22.86 -14.94 22.94
CA ASN A 4 -23.56 -15.25 24.18
C ASN A 4 -24.32 -16.59 24.18
N GLY A 5 -24.14 -17.43 23.15
CA GLY A 5 -24.83 -18.73 23.03
C GLY A 5 -26.29 -18.66 22.58
N GLY A 6 -26.82 -17.47 22.29
CA GLY A 6 -28.17 -17.29 21.74
C GLY A 6 -28.28 -17.49 20.23
N ASN A 7 -29.51 -17.65 19.73
CA ASN A 7 -29.84 -17.89 18.31
C ASN A 7 -29.09 -19.09 17.72
N GLN A 8 -29.35 -20.27 18.27
CA GLN A 8 -28.83 -21.52 17.74
C GLN A 8 -29.61 -21.93 16.48
N THR A 9 -28.89 -22.18 15.38
CA THR A 9 -29.45 -22.80 14.18
C THR A 9 -29.07 -24.28 14.21
N ARG A 10 -30.06 -25.17 14.06
CA ARG A 10 -29.82 -26.61 14.05
C ARG A 10 -29.15 -27.01 12.72
N LEU A 11 -27.89 -27.44 12.80
CA LEU A 11 -27.09 -27.79 11.62
C LEU A 11 -27.19 -29.27 11.20
N THR A 12 -27.64 -30.16 12.09
CA THR A 12 -27.80 -31.59 11.79
C THR A 12 -29.12 -32.16 12.31
N ASN A 13 -29.62 -33.20 11.64
CA ASN A 13 -30.81 -33.96 12.05
C ASN A 13 -30.48 -35.33 12.70
N ASN A 14 -29.21 -35.60 12.98
CA ASN A 14 -28.75 -36.83 13.62
C ASN A 14 -29.09 -36.82 15.13
N LEU A 15 -29.56 -37.95 15.65
CA LEU A 15 -29.94 -38.13 17.07
C LEU A 15 -28.77 -38.55 17.98
N GLY A 16 -27.57 -38.76 17.40
CA GLY A 16 -26.36 -39.05 18.17
C GLY A 16 -25.87 -37.84 18.99
N TYR A 17 -25.41 -38.10 20.21
CA TYR A 17 -24.80 -37.08 21.07
C TYR A 17 -23.45 -36.63 20.47
N ASP A 18 -23.31 -35.34 20.16
CA ASP A 18 -22.03 -34.76 19.74
C ASP A 18 -21.24 -34.35 20.99
N GLY A 19 -20.35 -35.24 21.45
CA GLY A 19 -19.58 -35.05 22.68
C GLY A 19 -18.40 -34.09 22.55
N GLN A 20 -18.02 -33.73 21.32
CA GLN A 20 -16.87 -32.87 21.02
C GLN A 20 -17.13 -32.16 19.69
N PRO A 21 -17.83 -31.03 19.70
CA PRO A 21 -18.12 -30.36 18.45
C PRO A 21 -16.81 -29.78 17.87
N ASP A 22 -16.46 -30.16 16.64
CA ASP A 22 -15.21 -29.83 15.92
C ASP A 22 -15.21 -28.44 15.25
N TRP A 23 -16.19 -27.61 15.60
CA TRP A 23 -16.20 -26.20 15.21
C TRP A 23 -15.18 -25.39 16.01
N LYS A 24 -14.01 -25.17 15.41
CA LYS A 24 -13.13 -24.05 15.75
C LYS A 24 -13.72 -22.75 15.19
N PRO A 25 -13.45 -21.58 15.80
CA PRO A 25 -13.62 -20.32 15.09
C PRO A 25 -12.95 -20.45 13.72
N ALA A 26 -13.59 -19.96 12.66
CA ALA A 26 -12.89 -19.81 11.39
C ALA A 26 -11.57 -19.08 11.66
N ALA A 27 -10.49 -19.50 11.00
CA ALA A 27 -9.25 -18.74 11.06
C ALA A 27 -9.61 -17.27 10.80
N GLN A 28 -9.24 -16.38 11.72
CA GLN A 28 -9.41 -14.96 11.50
C GLN A 28 -8.66 -14.65 10.19
N ALA A 29 -9.37 -14.14 9.20
CA ALA A 29 -8.72 -13.73 7.96
C ALA A 29 -7.57 -12.80 8.35
N SER A 30 -6.36 -13.07 7.84
CA SER A 30 -5.25 -12.15 8.02
C SER A 30 -5.71 -10.76 7.59
N PRO A 31 -5.38 -9.72 8.38
CA PRO A 31 -5.74 -8.36 8.00
C PRO A 31 -5.22 -8.09 6.58
N GLU A 32 -6.08 -7.48 5.77
CA GLU A 32 -5.86 -7.30 4.35
C GLU A 32 -4.83 -6.21 4.11
N LYS A 33 -3.78 -6.51 3.34
CA LYS A 33 -2.75 -5.53 2.98
C LYS A 33 -3.23 -4.65 1.84
N VAL A 34 -2.87 -3.38 1.89
CA VAL A 34 -2.97 -2.42 0.80
C VAL A 34 -1.56 -1.89 0.55
N LEU A 35 -1.20 -1.76 -0.73
CA LEU A 35 0.08 -1.18 -1.13
C LEU A 35 -0.13 0.31 -1.36
N LEU A 36 0.62 1.15 -0.68
CA LEU A 36 0.76 2.56 -1.01
C LEU A 36 2.04 2.73 -1.82
N LEU A 37 1.94 3.32 -3.00
CA LEU A 37 3.02 3.38 -3.99
C LEU A 37 3.14 4.79 -4.55
N SER A 38 4.37 5.32 -4.65
CA SER A 38 4.70 6.41 -5.57
C SER A 38 5.27 5.84 -6.87
N SER A 39 5.43 6.70 -7.88
CA SER A 39 6.20 6.35 -9.06
C SER A 39 7.07 7.48 -9.57
N SER A 40 8.26 7.13 -10.06
CA SER A 40 9.22 8.09 -10.65
C SER A 40 8.74 8.78 -11.94
N SER A 41 7.53 8.44 -12.40
CA SER A 41 6.89 9.13 -13.50
C SER A 41 5.38 9.15 -13.35
N GLY A 42 4.74 10.17 -13.92
CA GLY A 42 3.29 10.21 -14.04
C GLY A 42 2.74 9.24 -15.10
N GLY A 43 1.56 8.69 -14.83
CA GLY A 43 0.99 7.64 -15.68
C GLY A 43 -0.52 7.44 -15.54
N LYS A 44 -0.96 6.24 -15.93
CA LYS A 44 -2.35 5.81 -15.77
C LYS A 44 -2.44 4.31 -15.51
N VAL A 45 -3.05 3.94 -14.38
CA VAL A 45 -3.25 2.54 -13.98
C VAL A 45 -4.68 2.32 -13.47
N GLY A 46 -5.32 1.21 -13.87
CA GLY A 46 -6.65 0.87 -13.36
C GLY A 46 -7.75 1.93 -13.58
N GLY A 47 -7.56 2.85 -14.54
CA GLY A 47 -8.46 3.99 -14.75
C GLY A 47 -8.09 5.27 -13.99
N VAL A 48 -7.18 5.18 -13.02
CA VAL A 48 -6.63 6.30 -12.24
C VAL A 48 -5.47 6.94 -13.00
N THR A 49 -5.52 8.26 -13.21
CA THR A 49 -4.39 9.05 -13.69
C THR A 49 -3.67 9.64 -12.48
N PHE A 50 -2.35 9.64 -12.52
CA PHE A 50 -1.49 10.10 -11.44
C PHE A 50 -0.25 10.80 -12.00
N ARG A 51 0.46 11.51 -11.15
CA ARG A 51 1.75 12.14 -11.41
C ARG A 51 2.82 11.57 -10.49
N ASP A 52 4.05 11.98 -10.73
CA ASP A 52 5.23 11.60 -9.95
C ASP A 52 5.09 12.03 -8.49
N GLU A 53 4.46 13.17 -8.20
CA GLU A 53 4.22 13.62 -6.81
C GLU A 53 3.03 12.94 -6.08
N ASP A 54 2.41 11.92 -6.66
CA ASP A 54 1.18 11.30 -6.15
C ASP A 54 1.44 9.95 -5.47
N ILE A 55 0.60 9.61 -4.48
CA ILE A 55 0.62 8.27 -3.88
C ILE A 55 -0.65 7.54 -4.29
N LEU A 56 -0.47 6.37 -4.89
CA LEU A 56 -1.53 5.43 -5.25
C LEU A 56 -1.76 4.42 -4.13
N ALA A 57 -2.99 3.96 -4.00
CA ALA A 57 -3.33 2.78 -3.20
C ALA A 57 -3.81 1.65 -4.12
N TYR A 58 -3.18 0.47 -3.98
CA TYR A 58 -3.58 -0.77 -4.63
C TYR A 58 -4.14 -1.77 -3.61
N ASN A 59 -5.39 -2.17 -3.80
CA ASN A 59 -6.01 -3.26 -3.05
C ASN A 59 -5.85 -4.59 -3.82
N PRO A 60 -5.02 -5.52 -3.34
CA PRO A 60 -4.78 -6.82 -4.00
C PRO A 60 -5.96 -7.79 -3.92
N ARG A 61 -6.90 -7.64 -2.98
CA ARG A 61 -8.10 -8.48 -2.91
C ARG A 61 -9.07 -8.15 -4.03
N THR A 62 -9.30 -6.86 -4.27
CA THR A 62 -10.26 -6.38 -5.27
C THR A 62 -9.60 -6.07 -6.61
N ALA A 63 -8.27 -6.10 -6.67
CA ALA A 63 -7.47 -5.64 -7.80
C ALA A 63 -7.84 -4.22 -8.26
N ARG A 64 -8.03 -3.31 -7.29
CA ARG A 64 -8.46 -1.92 -7.55
C ARG A 64 -7.36 -0.94 -7.19
N TRP A 65 -7.17 0.02 -8.08
CA TRP A 65 -6.33 1.19 -7.90
C TRP A 65 -7.18 2.39 -7.46
N SER A 66 -6.61 3.23 -6.62
CA SER A 66 -7.18 4.51 -6.22
C SER A 66 -6.06 5.52 -6.00
N LEU A 67 -6.34 6.80 -6.22
CA LEU A 67 -5.44 7.88 -5.81
C LEU A 67 -5.61 8.10 -4.30
N TYR A 68 -4.55 7.93 -3.53
CA TYR A 68 -4.54 8.03 -2.07
C TYR A 68 -4.13 9.43 -1.60
N PHE A 69 -3.15 10.03 -2.26
CA PHE A 69 -2.68 11.39 -2.02
C PHE A 69 -2.38 12.03 -3.38
N ASP A 70 -2.92 13.23 -3.59
CA ASP A 70 -2.66 14.05 -4.77
C ASP A 70 -1.67 15.16 -4.36
N GLY A 71 -0.44 15.08 -4.86
CA GLY A 71 0.63 16.00 -4.48
C GLY A 71 0.43 17.39 -5.07
N THR A 72 -0.14 17.48 -6.28
CA THR A 72 -0.45 18.75 -6.94
C THR A 72 -1.41 19.57 -6.07
N ASP A 73 -2.43 18.94 -5.46
CA ASP A 73 -3.44 19.64 -4.64
C ASP A 73 -2.85 20.35 -3.42
N VAL A 74 -1.73 19.87 -2.91
CA VAL A 74 -1.01 20.45 -1.76
C VAL A 74 0.22 21.25 -2.17
N GLY A 75 0.39 21.48 -3.47
CA GLY A 75 1.40 22.35 -4.05
C GLY A 75 2.78 21.71 -4.22
N LEU A 76 2.86 20.38 -4.23
CA LEU A 76 4.06 19.70 -4.70
C LEU A 76 4.21 19.90 -6.21
N THR A 77 5.47 19.99 -6.65
CA THR A 77 5.86 20.09 -8.06
C THR A 77 7.06 19.20 -8.37
N THR A 78 7.37 18.28 -7.46
CA THR A 78 8.49 17.37 -7.54
C THR A 78 8.06 16.02 -7.03
N ASP A 79 8.82 15.03 -7.44
CA ASP A 79 8.61 13.63 -7.13
C ASP A 79 8.70 13.31 -5.64
N ILE A 80 7.91 12.34 -5.21
CA ILE A 80 8.04 11.73 -3.89
C ILE A 80 8.85 10.44 -4.08
N ASP A 81 10.02 10.38 -3.47
CA ASP A 81 10.95 9.27 -3.58
C ASP A 81 11.19 8.54 -2.25
N ALA A 82 10.50 8.91 -1.17
CA ALA A 82 10.33 8.00 -0.05
C ALA A 82 9.03 8.27 0.69
N LEU A 83 8.47 7.23 1.31
CA LEU A 83 7.19 7.32 1.99
C LEU A 83 7.16 6.42 3.23
N SER A 84 6.65 6.95 4.33
CA SER A 84 6.13 6.12 5.41
C SER A 84 4.87 6.73 6.04
N ARG A 85 3.95 5.88 6.48
CA ARG A 85 2.70 6.30 7.11
C ARG A 85 2.73 6.12 8.62
N LEU A 86 2.59 7.21 9.38
CA LEU A 86 2.54 7.18 10.83
C LEU A 86 1.20 6.63 11.36
N TRP A 87 1.19 6.14 12.60
CA TRP A 87 0.02 5.55 13.26
C TRP A 87 -1.20 6.49 13.34
N ASP A 88 -0.99 7.81 13.32
CA ASP A 88 -2.05 8.82 13.33
C ASP A 88 -2.56 9.18 11.92
N GLY A 89 -2.07 8.50 10.89
CA GLY A 89 -2.46 8.69 9.49
C GLY A 89 -1.72 9.80 8.77
N SER A 90 -0.79 10.50 9.43
CA SER A 90 0.11 11.42 8.74
C SER A 90 1.16 10.68 7.91
N LEU A 91 1.66 11.34 6.88
CA LEU A 91 2.66 10.81 5.96
C LEU A 91 4.00 11.47 6.25
N VAL A 92 5.08 10.70 6.24
CA VAL A 92 6.46 11.20 6.21
C VAL A 92 7.04 10.85 4.86
N MET A 93 7.71 11.81 4.24
CA MET A 93 8.24 11.69 2.89
C MET A 93 9.53 12.50 2.72
N SER A 94 10.33 12.14 1.73
CA SER A 94 11.42 12.94 1.13
C SER A 94 11.04 13.30 -0.32
N PHE A 95 11.93 14.02 -1.00
CA PHE A 95 11.77 14.41 -2.39
C PHE A 95 13.10 14.33 -3.12
N ASN A 96 13.06 13.99 -4.41
CA ASN A 96 14.25 13.80 -5.23
C ASN A 96 15.10 15.05 -5.51
N VAL A 97 14.61 16.23 -5.14
CA VAL A 97 15.34 17.50 -5.23
C VAL A 97 14.88 18.47 -4.12
N PRO A 98 15.75 19.43 -3.72
CA PRO A 98 15.39 20.45 -2.75
C PRO A 98 14.14 21.23 -3.17
N THR A 99 13.16 21.29 -2.28
CA THR A 99 11.79 21.70 -2.62
C THR A 99 11.27 22.79 -1.69
N THR A 100 10.52 23.76 -2.25
CA THR A 100 9.86 24.79 -1.45
C THR A 100 8.42 24.39 -1.17
N LEU A 101 8.12 24.04 0.07
CA LEU A 101 6.81 23.57 0.49
C LEU A 101 5.90 24.70 0.98
N PRO A 102 4.61 24.69 0.60
CA PRO A 102 3.63 25.67 1.08
C PRO A 102 3.55 25.71 2.61
N GLY A 103 3.76 26.90 3.19
CA GLY A 103 3.66 27.12 4.63
C GLY A 103 4.88 26.67 5.46
N LEU A 104 5.79 25.88 4.90
CA LEU A 104 7.00 25.39 5.59
C LEU A 104 8.28 26.10 5.09
N GLY A 105 8.42 26.31 3.78
CA GLY A 105 9.60 26.90 3.16
C GLY A 105 10.47 25.87 2.44
N LEU A 106 11.73 26.21 2.18
CA LEU A 106 12.70 25.34 1.53
C LEU A 106 13.09 24.19 2.47
N VAL A 107 13.02 22.97 1.96
CA VAL A 107 13.58 21.75 2.55
C VAL A 107 14.64 21.19 1.59
N ASP A 108 15.64 20.54 2.13
CA ASP A 108 16.58 19.76 1.31
C ASP A 108 15.90 18.47 0.82
N ASP A 109 16.48 17.83 -0.19
CA ASP A 109 16.05 16.52 -0.68
C ASP A 109 16.19 15.44 0.41
N SER A 110 17.31 15.47 1.14
CA SER A 110 17.59 14.61 2.30
C SER A 110 16.74 14.90 3.56
N ASP A 111 15.88 15.92 3.56
CA ASP A 111 15.00 16.23 4.71
C ASP A 111 13.74 15.36 4.69
N LEU A 112 13.39 14.79 5.84
CA LEU A 112 12.09 14.15 6.01
C LEU A 112 11.03 15.17 6.45
N VAL A 113 9.95 15.25 5.68
CA VAL A 113 8.83 16.15 5.94
C VAL A 113 7.59 15.36 6.30
N ARG A 114 6.86 15.86 7.29
CA ARG A 114 5.56 15.31 7.70
C ARG A 114 4.42 16.09 7.08
N PHE A 115 3.58 15.42 6.30
CA PHE A 115 2.28 15.91 5.86
C PHE A 115 1.16 15.45 6.80
N VAL A 116 0.41 16.39 7.35
CA VAL A 116 -0.77 16.12 8.19
C VAL A 116 -2.04 16.30 7.35
N PRO A 117 -2.68 15.21 6.89
CA PRO A 117 -3.87 15.30 6.07
C PRO A 117 -5.08 15.78 6.87
N THR A 118 -5.83 16.72 6.29
CA THR A 118 -7.23 17.01 6.64
C THR A 118 -8.22 16.36 5.66
N GLY A 119 -7.72 15.93 4.49
CA GLY A 119 -8.43 15.12 3.50
C GLY A 119 -7.43 14.44 2.57
N LEU A 120 -7.71 13.19 2.22
CA LEU A 120 -6.90 12.35 1.32
C LEU A 120 -7.72 12.01 0.07
N GLY A 121 -7.06 11.48 -0.95
CA GLY A 121 -7.63 11.14 -2.25
C GLY A 121 -7.47 12.24 -3.29
N PRO A 122 -8.27 12.24 -4.37
CA PRO A 122 -8.15 13.20 -5.49
C PRO A 122 -8.46 14.67 -5.17
N ASN A 123 -8.71 15.01 -3.90
CA ASN A 123 -8.90 16.38 -3.42
C ASN A 123 -8.12 16.49 -2.10
N THR A 124 -6.81 16.32 -2.16
CA THR A 124 -5.96 16.23 -0.96
C THR A 124 -5.85 17.59 -0.30
N THR A 125 -5.98 17.63 1.02
CA THR A 125 -5.81 18.85 1.81
C THR A 125 -5.06 18.53 3.09
N GLY A 126 -4.23 19.45 3.54
CA GLY A 126 -3.44 19.28 4.76
C GLY A 126 -2.36 20.33 4.86
N ALA A 127 -1.37 20.08 5.72
CA ALA A 127 -0.24 20.97 5.91
C ALA A 127 1.07 20.20 6.13
N PHE A 128 2.15 20.77 5.62
CA PHE A 128 3.50 20.27 5.82
C PHE A 128 4.11 20.82 7.12
N THR A 129 4.90 19.99 7.78
CA THR A 129 5.73 20.33 8.94
C THR A 129 7.04 19.57 8.84
N THR A 130 8.15 20.14 9.31
CA THR A 130 9.41 19.38 9.40
C THR A 130 9.25 18.16 10.30
N PHE A 131 9.70 17.00 9.85
CA PHE A 131 9.80 15.81 10.70
C PHE A 131 11.20 15.69 11.30
N ILE A 132 12.21 15.53 10.45
CA ILE A 132 13.64 15.54 10.81
C ILE A 132 14.44 16.04 9.61
N SER A 133 15.49 16.81 9.85
CA SER A 133 16.37 17.26 8.75
C SER A 133 17.42 16.20 8.42
N GLY A 134 17.85 16.12 7.16
CA GLY A 134 18.90 15.19 6.71
C GLY A 134 20.21 15.38 7.49
N SER A 135 20.57 16.64 7.79
CA SER A 135 21.71 16.95 8.67
C SER A 135 21.63 16.35 10.09
N ARG A 136 20.43 16.05 10.61
CA ARG A 136 20.27 15.34 11.89
C ARG A 136 20.43 13.83 11.72
N LEU A 137 20.22 13.33 10.51
CA LEU A 137 20.52 11.96 10.10
C LEU A 137 21.94 11.81 9.51
N GLU A 138 22.75 12.86 9.54
CA GLU A 138 24.08 12.90 8.91
C GLU A 138 24.07 12.61 7.40
N THR A 139 22.94 12.76 6.72
CA THR A 139 22.80 12.73 5.26
C THR A 139 22.99 14.16 4.73
N THR A 140 24.13 14.45 4.11
CA THR A 140 24.57 15.84 3.83
C THR A 140 25.13 16.06 2.43
N THR A 141 25.08 15.05 1.58
CA THR A 141 25.56 15.09 0.20
C THR A 141 24.47 14.63 -0.75
N ASP A 142 24.55 15.01 -2.03
CA ASP A 142 23.58 14.61 -3.06
C ASP A 142 23.46 13.08 -3.22
N ALA A 143 24.46 12.31 -2.80
CA ALA A 143 24.44 10.83 -2.84
C ALA A 143 23.86 10.21 -1.56
N GLU A 144 23.49 11.04 -0.59
CA GLU A 144 22.88 10.65 0.69
C GLU A 144 21.41 11.06 0.75
N ASP A 145 20.83 11.46 -0.40
CA ASP A 145 19.41 11.70 -0.53
C ASP A 145 18.62 10.43 -0.22
N ILE A 146 17.51 10.57 0.50
CA ILE A 146 16.74 9.44 1.04
C ILE A 146 15.69 9.02 0.00
N ASP A 147 15.78 7.78 -0.48
CA ASP A 147 14.94 7.26 -1.57
C ASP A 147 14.21 5.94 -1.19
N ALA A 148 14.29 5.54 0.07
CA ALA A 148 13.39 4.55 0.66
C ALA A 148 13.28 4.79 2.16
N LEU A 149 12.09 4.56 2.72
CA LEU A 149 11.79 4.91 4.11
C LEU A 149 10.83 3.92 4.75
N TYR A 150 11.12 3.50 5.97
CA TYR A 150 10.19 2.74 6.80
C TYR A 150 10.49 2.93 8.30
N SER A 151 9.62 2.40 9.16
CA SER A 151 9.78 2.37 10.63
C SER A 151 10.02 3.76 11.23
N VAL A 152 9.29 4.75 10.72
CA VAL A 152 9.48 6.14 11.13
C VAL A 152 8.81 6.38 12.48
N THR A 153 9.64 6.58 13.50
CA THR A 153 9.24 7.05 14.82
C THR A 153 10.11 8.23 15.23
N MET A 154 9.81 8.85 16.37
CA MET A 154 10.68 9.92 16.88
C MET A 154 12.06 9.43 17.37
N TYR A 155 12.28 8.10 17.44
CA TYR A 155 13.48 7.49 18.03
C TYR A 155 14.18 6.47 17.14
N ALA A 156 13.56 6.09 16.02
CA ALA A 156 14.10 5.11 15.09
C ALA A 156 13.55 5.40 13.71
N ILE A 157 14.42 5.30 12.70
CA ILE A 157 14.12 5.51 11.29
C ILE A 157 14.95 4.50 10.50
N ASP A 158 14.30 3.77 9.61
CA ASP A 158 14.98 2.92 8.63
C ASP A 158 14.90 3.59 7.27
N PHE A 159 16.03 3.74 6.58
CA PHE A 159 16.07 4.39 5.27
C PHE A 159 17.16 3.83 4.37
N SER A 160 16.96 3.94 3.06
CA SER A 160 18.02 3.81 2.05
C SER A 160 18.40 5.19 1.50
N ALA A 161 19.46 5.24 0.72
CA ALA A 161 19.86 6.45 0.03
C ALA A 161 20.20 6.14 -1.43
N ILE A 162 19.96 7.09 -2.33
CA ILE A 162 20.16 6.98 -3.79
C ILE A 162 21.62 6.65 -4.21
N GLY A 163 22.52 6.67 -3.25
CA GLY A 163 23.93 6.48 -3.42
C GLY A 163 24.59 6.04 -2.14
N ARG A 164 25.92 6.06 -2.17
CA ARG A 164 26.72 5.66 -1.02
C ARG A 164 26.61 6.67 0.13
N ALA A 165 26.00 6.26 1.22
CA ALA A 165 25.90 7.04 2.45
C ALA A 165 27.02 6.78 3.47
N ASN A 166 27.36 7.80 4.26
CA ASN A 166 28.31 7.70 5.37
C ASN A 166 27.83 8.40 6.65
N VAL A 167 27.07 7.68 7.44
CA VAL A 167 26.45 8.19 8.69
C VAL A 167 27.24 7.72 9.91
N SER A 168 27.83 8.67 10.65
CA SER A 168 28.64 8.41 11.84
C SER A 168 29.73 7.33 11.64
N GLY A 169 30.29 7.23 10.42
CA GLY A 169 31.32 6.26 10.05
C GLY A 169 30.80 4.88 9.63
N LEU A 170 29.49 4.64 9.68
CA LEU A 170 28.83 3.53 8.99
C LEU A 170 28.75 3.87 7.51
N ILE A 171 29.24 2.97 6.66
CA ILE A 171 29.17 3.11 5.21
C ILE A 171 28.11 2.14 4.69
N ALA A 172 27.13 2.68 3.98
CA ALA A 172 26.09 1.94 3.26
C ALA A 172 26.24 2.25 1.76
N GLN A 173 26.07 1.26 0.90
CA GLN A 173 25.90 1.47 -0.55
C GLN A 173 24.44 1.82 -0.84
N ASP A 174 24.16 2.12 -2.11
CA ASP A 174 22.82 2.40 -2.62
C ASP A 174 21.83 1.26 -2.32
N GLU A 175 22.27 -0.01 -2.42
CA GLU A 175 21.35 -1.14 -2.22
C GLU A 175 21.16 -1.53 -0.73
N ASP A 176 21.67 -0.74 0.20
CA ASP A 176 21.64 -1.01 1.64
C ASP A 176 20.52 -0.24 2.36
N VAL A 177 20.06 -0.76 3.50
CA VAL A 177 19.14 -0.03 4.39
C VAL A 177 19.84 0.24 5.71
N ILE A 178 19.84 1.50 6.13
CA ILE A 178 20.38 1.98 7.40
C ILE A 178 19.26 2.01 8.45
N HIS A 179 19.56 1.53 9.66
CA HIS A 179 18.75 1.77 10.85
C HIS A 179 19.43 2.84 11.71
N HIS A 180 18.75 3.98 11.87
CA HIS A 180 19.06 4.99 12.87
C HIS A 180 18.25 4.73 14.13
N SER A 181 18.89 4.85 15.30
CA SER A 181 18.20 4.91 16.57
C SER A 181 18.77 6.03 17.45
N ASP A 182 17.88 6.87 17.96
CA ASP A 182 18.16 7.94 18.91
C ASP A 182 17.28 7.77 20.15
N ASP A 183 17.82 7.09 21.16
CA ASP A 183 17.18 6.96 22.49
C ASP A 183 17.74 7.97 23.51
N SER A 184 18.31 9.09 23.04
CA SER A 184 18.95 10.10 23.91
C SER A 184 18.01 10.73 24.94
N TYR A 185 16.69 10.62 24.72
CA TYR A 185 15.65 11.07 25.66
C TYR A 185 15.54 10.18 26.91
N TYR A 186 15.83 8.88 26.81
CA TYR A 186 15.83 7.98 27.96
C TYR A 186 17.25 7.85 28.53
N ARG A 187 17.34 7.73 29.86
CA ARG A 187 18.54 7.94 30.70
C ARG A 187 19.74 7.01 30.45
N TYR A 188 19.69 6.18 29.41
CA TYR A 188 20.72 5.25 28.94
C TYR A 188 21.29 5.65 27.55
N GLY A 189 20.88 6.81 27.05
CA GLY A 189 21.04 7.33 25.69
C GLY A 189 22.36 7.05 25.00
N TYR A 190 22.21 6.43 23.83
CA TYR A 190 23.16 6.52 22.74
C TYR A 190 22.37 6.63 21.45
N GLU A 191 22.80 7.56 20.61
CA GLU A 191 22.50 7.51 19.19
C GLU A 191 23.41 6.45 18.56
N TRP A 192 22.85 5.58 17.73
CA TRP A 192 23.61 4.53 17.06
C TRP A 192 23.02 4.18 15.71
N TRP A 193 23.89 3.60 14.89
CA TRP A 193 23.67 3.32 13.48
C TRP A 193 24.04 1.86 13.22
N ARG A 194 23.27 1.17 12.38
CA ARG A 194 23.67 -0.14 11.83
C ARG A 194 23.08 -0.33 10.44
N LEU A 195 23.65 -1.25 9.69
CA LEU A 195 22.94 -1.84 8.55
C LEU A 195 21.74 -2.64 9.07
N PHE A 196 20.56 -2.27 8.59
CA PHE A 196 19.34 -3.05 8.68
C PHE A 196 19.35 -4.15 7.62
N LEU A 197 19.67 -3.79 6.38
CA LEU A 197 19.88 -4.68 5.24
C LEU A 197 21.24 -4.35 4.61
N ASP A 198 21.98 -5.40 4.26
CA ASP A 198 23.17 -5.34 3.41
C ASP A 198 22.77 -5.96 2.05
N GLY A 199 22.48 -5.11 1.06
CA GLY A 199 21.93 -5.50 -0.24
C GLY A 199 22.87 -6.41 -1.03
N SER A 200 24.18 -6.29 -0.77
CA SER A 200 25.18 -7.15 -1.39
C SER A 200 25.01 -8.64 -1.02
N GLN A 201 24.35 -8.96 0.10
CA GLN A 201 24.02 -10.34 0.50
C GLN A 201 22.99 -10.98 -0.44
N LEU A 202 22.22 -10.15 -1.15
CA LEU A 202 21.26 -10.56 -2.18
C LEU A 202 21.86 -10.55 -3.59
N LEU A 203 23.12 -10.11 -3.72
CA LEU A 203 23.82 -9.84 -4.98
C LEU A 203 23.25 -8.68 -5.80
N LEU A 204 22.59 -7.73 -5.14
CA LEU A 204 22.27 -6.43 -5.73
C LEU A 204 23.59 -5.67 -5.89
N THR A 205 23.99 -5.41 -7.13
CA THR A 205 25.33 -4.88 -7.45
C THR A 205 25.35 -3.92 -8.63
N ASN A 206 24.22 -3.76 -9.33
CA ASN A 206 24.09 -2.82 -10.43
C ASN A 206 23.41 -1.55 -9.93
N ALA A 207 23.75 -0.39 -10.52
CA ALA A 207 23.13 0.89 -10.18
C ALA A 207 21.61 1.00 -10.47
N SER A 208 20.97 -0.06 -11.00
CA SER A 208 19.52 -0.15 -11.12
C SER A 208 18.89 -1.05 -10.06
N GLU A 209 19.70 -1.62 -9.17
CA GLU A 209 19.31 -2.53 -8.09
C GLU A 209 19.32 -1.82 -6.74
N ASP A 210 19.44 -0.49 -6.77
CA ASP A 210 19.26 0.47 -5.69
C ASP A 210 17.89 0.31 -5.04
N ILE A 211 17.81 0.34 -3.71
CA ILE A 211 16.57 0.11 -2.96
C ILE A 211 15.75 1.40 -2.95
N SER A 212 14.77 1.49 -3.84
CA SER A 212 13.89 2.66 -4.00
C SER A 212 12.53 2.51 -3.31
N GLY A 213 12.34 1.47 -2.50
CA GLY A 213 11.10 1.28 -1.78
C GLY A 213 11.28 0.26 -0.67
N PHE A 214 10.74 0.59 0.50
CA PHE A 214 10.87 -0.25 1.68
C PHE A 214 9.59 -0.24 2.50
N GLY A 215 9.02 -1.42 2.72
CA GLY A 215 7.86 -1.61 3.58
C GLY A 215 8.04 -2.81 4.49
N ARG A 216 7.24 -2.89 5.54
CA ARG A 216 7.23 -4.06 6.41
C ARG A 216 5.85 -4.25 7.04
N ASP A 217 5.51 -5.51 7.27
CA ASP A 217 4.46 -5.89 8.19
C ASP A 217 5.11 -6.54 9.42
N GLY A 218 4.34 -6.80 10.48
CA GLY A 218 4.92 -7.32 11.74
C GLY A 218 5.88 -8.52 11.60
N GLU A 219 5.80 -9.31 10.53
CA GLU A 219 6.62 -10.50 10.28
C GLU A 219 7.58 -10.36 9.08
N HIS A 220 7.22 -9.60 8.04
CA HIS A 220 7.89 -9.61 6.74
C HIS A 220 8.38 -8.23 6.30
N THR A 221 9.48 -8.20 5.56
CA THR A 221 10.02 -6.97 4.94
C THR A 221 9.90 -7.05 3.42
N TYR A 222 9.57 -5.92 2.79
CA TYR A 222 9.21 -5.78 1.39
C TYR A 222 10.05 -4.68 0.76
N TYR A 223 10.53 -4.93 -0.45
CA TYR A 223 11.42 -4.00 -1.13
C TYR A 223 11.11 -3.94 -2.62
N SER A 224 11.38 -2.79 -3.23
CA SER A 224 11.52 -2.60 -4.67
C SER A 224 12.91 -2.08 -4.98
N THR A 225 13.26 -2.01 -6.27
CA THR A 225 14.50 -1.37 -6.70
C THR A 225 14.26 -0.34 -7.80
N LEU A 226 15.19 0.61 -7.98
CA LEU A 226 15.11 1.70 -8.97
C LEU A 226 14.91 1.20 -10.41
N GLY A 227 15.30 -0.04 -10.68
CA GLY A 227 15.08 -0.69 -11.96
C GLY A 227 15.02 -2.19 -11.84
N ALA A 228 15.51 -2.89 -12.88
CA ALA A 228 15.49 -4.34 -12.88
C ALA A 228 16.49 -4.93 -11.89
N PHE A 229 16.06 -5.96 -11.17
CA PHE A 229 16.86 -6.70 -10.21
C PHE A 229 17.01 -8.18 -10.58
N ALA A 230 18.18 -8.73 -10.28
CA ALA A 230 18.54 -10.12 -10.55
C ALA A 230 19.29 -10.73 -9.36
N MET A 231 18.54 -11.38 -8.47
CA MET A 231 19.06 -12.11 -7.31
C MET A 231 19.07 -13.63 -7.59
N PRO A 232 19.78 -14.44 -6.78
CA PRO A 232 19.69 -15.89 -6.88
C PRO A 232 18.25 -16.41 -6.74
N GLY A 233 17.67 -16.88 -7.85
CA GLY A 233 16.35 -17.49 -7.87
C GLY A 233 15.18 -16.51 -8.03
N LEU A 234 15.45 -15.20 -8.14
CA LEU A 234 14.41 -14.19 -8.32
C LEU A 234 14.89 -13.09 -9.27
N ASN A 235 14.07 -12.74 -10.26
CA ASN A 235 14.31 -11.61 -11.15
C ASN A 235 13.02 -10.79 -11.23
N GLY A 236 13.17 -9.48 -11.39
CA GLY A 236 12.05 -8.55 -11.53
C GLY A 236 12.47 -7.24 -12.17
N THR A 237 11.53 -6.31 -12.21
CA THR A 237 11.65 -4.95 -12.73
C THR A 237 11.47 -3.94 -11.58
N GLY A 238 11.67 -2.64 -11.86
CA GLY A 238 11.40 -1.61 -10.86
C GLY A 238 9.91 -1.47 -10.51
N ALA A 239 9.02 -2.15 -11.25
CA ALA A 239 7.60 -2.23 -10.93
C ALA A 239 7.26 -3.36 -9.95
N ASP A 240 8.23 -4.18 -9.54
CA ASP A 240 7.97 -5.38 -8.76
C ASP A 240 8.42 -5.21 -7.31
N ILE A 241 7.74 -5.90 -6.39
CA ILE A 241 8.05 -5.92 -4.97
C ILE A 241 8.43 -7.35 -4.59
N PHE A 242 9.59 -7.50 -3.97
CA PHE A 242 10.01 -8.75 -3.38
C PHE A 242 9.93 -8.70 -1.85
N GLU A 243 9.69 -9.86 -1.26
CA GLU A 243 9.69 -10.05 0.18
C GLU A 243 10.96 -10.80 0.59
N LEU A 244 11.57 -10.36 1.68
CA LEU A 244 12.66 -11.07 2.35
C LEU A 244 12.16 -11.75 3.62
N THR A 245 12.44 -13.05 3.70
CA THR A 245 12.38 -13.81 4.96
C THR A 245 13.80 -14.15 5.40
N GLU A 246 14.10 -13.93 6.68
CA GLU A 246 15.37 -14.31 7.31
C GLU A 246 15.24 -15.68 7.99
N ASP A 247 16.15 -16.60 7.70
CA ASP A 247 16.29 -17.83 8.47
C ASP A 247 16.88 -17.51 9.86
N PRO A 248 16.15 -17.75 10.97
CA PRO A 248 16.57 -17.31 12.30
C PRO A 248 17.79 -18.06 12.86
N ALA A 249 18.21 -19.17 12.25
CA ALA A 249 19.37 -19.95 12.69
C ALA A 249 20.65 -19.56 11.96
N SER A 250 20.53 -19.18 10.68
CA SER A 250 21.68 -18.89 9.81
C SER A 250 21.83 -17.41 9.44
N GLY A 251 20.78 -16.60 9.63
CA GLY A 251 20.71 -15.22 9.13
C GLY A 251 20.61 -15.15 7.60
N GLN A 252 20.34 -16.28 6.93
CA GLN A 252 20.24 -16.30 5.48
C GLN A 252 18.95 -15.61 5.02
N LEU A 253 19.09 -14.61 4.17
CA LEU A 253 17.96 -13.95 3.51
C LEU A 253 17.49 -14.78 2.31
N THR A 254 16.18 -15.00 2.22
CA THR A 254 15.54 -15.67 1.09
C THR A 254 14.58 -14.70 0.41
N PRO A 255 14.89 -14.23 -0.81
CA PRO A 255 13.99 -13.38 -1.57
C PRO A 255 12.89 -14.20 -2.26
N THR A 256 11.67 -13.68 -2.25
CA THR A 256 10.53 -14.23 -2.99
C THR A 256 9.72 -13.10 -3.64
N MET A 257 9.10 -13.38 -4.79
CA MET A 257 8.21 -12.40 -5.41
C MET A 257 6.98 -12.20 -4.52
N PHE A 258 6.73 -10.98 -4.07
CA PHE A 258 5.54 -10.62 -3.32
C PHE A 258 4.46 -10.05 -4.24
N TRP A 259 4.84 -9.14 -5.15
CA TRP A 259 3.93 -8.48 -6.06
C TRP A 259 4.63 -8.18 -7.39
N ASP A 260 4.02 -8.63 -8.50
CA ASP A 260 4.48 -8.39 -9.87
C ASP A 260 3.63 -7.28 -10.48
N GLY A 261 4.18 -6.07 -10.59
CA GLY A 261 3.43 -4.89 -11.02
C GLY A 261 2.94 -4.98 -12.45
N SER A 262 3.63 -5.75 -13.30
CA SER A 262 3.21 -5.98 -14.68
C SER A 262 1.87 -6.71 -14.78
N GLN A 263 1.55 -7.56 -13.80
CA GLN A 263 0.27 -8.27 -13.74
C GLN A 263 -0.91 -7.36 -13.38
N TYR A 264 -0.64 -6.19 -12.80
CA TYR A 264 -1.65 -5.28 -12.29
C TYR A 264 -1.64 -3.91 -12.98
N GLY A 265 -1.01 -3.84 -14.15
CA GLY A 265 -1.01 -2.66 -15.01
C GLY A 265 0.03 -1.60 -14.65
N PHE A 266 0.96 -1.91 -13.74
CA PHE A 266 2.01 -1.01 -13.27
C PHE A 266 3.39 -1.31 -13.88
N GLY A 267 3.49 -2.28 -14.80
CA GLY A 267 4.78 -2.75 -15.34
C GLY A 267 5.54 -1.78 -16.25
N ALA A 268 5.00 -0.60 -16.53
CA ALA A 268 5.70 0.46 -17.26
C ALA A 268 6.31 1.52 -16.32
N GLU A 269 5.99 1.42 -15.03
CA GLU A 269 6.37 2.36 -13.99
C GLU A 269 7.54 1.80 -13.16
N VAL A 270 8.14 2.64 -12.33
CA VAL A 270 9.13 2.25 -11.32
C VAL A 270 8.60 2.73 -9.98
N ILE A 271 8.60 1.84 -8.99
CA ILE A 271 8.26 2.16 -7.61
C ILE A 271 9.45 2.86 -6.98
N ASP A 272 9.24 4.06 -6.50
CA ASP A 272 10.19 4.90 -5.79
C ASP A 272 9.65 5.39 -4.44
N ALA A 273 8.49 4.89 -4.01
CA ALA A 273 8.12 4.92 -2.61
C ALA A 273 7.15 3.79 -2.33
N LEU A 274 7.31 3.11 -1.20
CA LEU A 274 6.51 1.94 -0.84
C LEU A 274 6.11 2.01 0.63
N GLU A 275 4.84 1.80 0.92
CA GLU A 275 4.35 1.54 2.28
C GLU A 275 3.32 0.40 2.25
N ILE A 276 3.44 -0.54 3.19
CA ILE A 276 2.53 -1.68 3.33
C ILE A 276 1.64 -1.45 4.54
N VAL A 277 0.35 -1.19 4.29
CA VAL A 277 -0.62 -0.92 5.36
C VAL A 277 -1.68 -2.00 5.43
N TYR A 278 -2.34 -2.14 6.58
CA TYR A 278 -3.56 -2.90 6.65
C TYR A 278 -4.77 -2.04 6.27
N LEU A 279 -5.75 -2.63 5.59
CA LEU A 279 -7.00 -1.98 5.22
C LEU A 279 -7.71 -1.37 6.42
N THR A 280 -7.56 -1.98 7.61
CA THR A 280 -8.13 -1.48 8.86
C THR A 280 -7.48 -0.20 9.37
N ASP A 281 -6.29 0.12 8.91
CA ASP A 281 -5.52 1.32 9.31
C ASP A 281 -5.78 2.49 8.37
N LEU A 282 -6.45 2.24 7.24
CA LEU A 282 -6.90 3.26 6.32
C LEU A 282 -8.25 3.84 6.78
N PRO A 283 -8.49 5.15 6.63
CA PRO A 283 -9.80 5.72 6.89
C PRO A 283 -10.86 5.00 6.04
N ILE A 284 -12.01 4.67 6.62
CA ILE A 284 -13.05 3.76 6.08
C ILE A 284 -13.57 4.16 4.66
N SER A 285 -13.26 5.35 4.14
CA SER A 285 -13.53 5.74 2.74
C SER A 285 -12.45 5.34 1.73
N ALA A 286 -11.25 4.94 2.16
CA ALA A 286 -10.17 4.50 1.28
C ALA A 286 -10.31 3.04 0.84
N ALA A 287 -11.13 2.25 1.55
CA ALA A 287 -11.41 0.84 1.24
C ALA A 287 -12.51 0.65 0.17
N ASP A 288 -13.35 1.66 -0.05
CA ASP A 288 -14.43 1.67 -1.06
C ASP A 288 -14.34 2.98 -1.88
N PHE A 289 -13.27 3.11 -2.68
CA PHE A 289 -13.26 4.06 -3.80
C PHE A 289 -14.14 3.49 -4.92
N THR A 290 -15.41 3.87 -4.93
CA THR A 290 -16.35 3.53 -6.00
C THR A 290 -15.89 4.15 -7.32
N VAL A 291 -15.46 3.33 -8.26
CA VAL A 291 -15.69 3.63 -9.68
C VAL A 291 -17.11 3.13 -9.96
N ASP A 292 -18.00 4.01 -10.42
CA ASP A 292 -19.35 3.65 -10.85
C ASP A 292 -19.30 2.38 -11.72
N GLU A 293 -19.98 1.32 -11.30
CA GLU A 293 -20.34 0.22 -12.19
C GLU A 293 -21.13 0.84 -13.36
N PRO A 294 -20.79 0.59 -14.64
CA PRO A 294 -21.66 1.01 -15.73
C PRO A 294 -22.99 0.27 -15.54
N ALA A 295 -24.09 1.03 -15.45
CA ALA A 295 -25.42 0.52 -15.19
C ALA A 295 -25.68 -0.80 -15.95
N GLU A 296 -25.93 -1.89 -15.21
CA GLU A 296 -26.45 -3.10 -15.81
C GLU A 296 -27.74 -2.74 -16.55
N VAL A 297 -27.73 -2.97 -17.85
CA VAL A 297 -28.93 -2.98 -18.67
C VAL A 297 -29.77 -4.13 -18.13
N GLY A 298 -30.85 -3.79 -17.43
CA GLY A 298 -31.78 -4.78 -16.91
C GLY A 298 -32.37 -5.59 -18.06
N ASP A 299 -32.05 -6.88 -18.08
CA ASP A 299 -32.83 -7.86 -18.84
C ASP A 299 -34.21 -7.96 -18.15
N GLU A 300 -35.24 -7.42 -18.81
CA GLU A 300 -36.64 -7.72 -18.49
C GLU A 300 -36.85 -9.23 -18.65
N VAL A 301 -36.99 -9.93 -17.53
CA VAL A 301 -37.48 -11.30 -17.50
C VAL A 301 -39.01 -11.22 -17.49
N ASP A 302 -39.64 -11.61 -18.60
CA ASP A 302 -41.10 -11.79 -18.70
C ASP A 302 -41.58 -12.81 -17.65
N ASP A 303 -42.29 -12.32 -16.63
CA ASP A 303 -43.02 -13.15 -15.68
C ASP A 303 -44.22 -13.81 -16.38
N VAL A 304 -44.07 -15.09 -16.71
CA VAL A 304 -45.21 -15.98 -16.99
C VAL A 304 -45.63 -16.64 -15.68
N ASP A 305 -46.54 -15.98 -14.94
CA ASP A 305 -47.31 -16.63 -13.87
C ASP A 305 -48.61 -17.21 -14.46
N GLY A 306 -48.68 -18.54 -14.43
CA GLY A 306 -49.90 -19.29 -14.68
C GLY A 306 -50.56 -19.66 -13.36
N SER A 307 -51.82 -19.25 -13.19
CA SER A 307 -52.74 -19.90 -12.24
C SER A 307 -54.20 -19.78 -12.68
N GLU A 308 -54.97 -20.76 -12.22
CA GLU A 308 -56.43 -20.92 -12.32
C GLU A 308 -56.97 -21.64 -13.58
N GLU A 309 -56.85 -22.97 -13.56
CA GLU A 309 -57.84 -23.85 -14.16
C GLU A 309 -59.18 -23.79 -13.39
N ASP A 310 -60.23 -23.90 -14.19
CA ASP A 310 -61.57 -24.44 -13.87
C ASP A 310 -62.68 -23.46 -13.44
N ARG A 311 -63.47 -23.03 -14.44
CA ARG A 311 -64.94 -23.24 -14.42
C ARG A 311 -65.64 -23.06 -15.77
N LEU A 312 -66.41 -24.10 -16.10
CA LEU A 312 -67.27 -24.36 -17.26
C LEU A 312 -68.30 -23.26 -17.69
N ARG A 313 -68.27 -22.89 -18.99
CA ARG A 313 -69.36 -22.71 -20.03
C ARG A 313 -70.63 -21.84 -19.74
N PRO A 314 -71.45 -21.44 -20.77
CA PRO A 314 -71.20 -20.99 -22.16
C PRO A 314 -72.06 -19.77 -22.64
N LEU A 315 -71.74 -19.25 -23.85
CA LEU A 315 -72.58 -18.56 -24.87
C LEU A 315 -73.51 -17.37 -24.47
N GLN A 316 -73.27 -16.19 -25.08
CA GLN A 316 -74.34 -15.43 -25.76
C GLN A 316 -73.83 -14.34 -26.73
N GLU A 317 -74.54 -14.25 -27.85
CA GLU A 317 -74.43 -13.31 -28.97
C GLU A 317 -74.79 -11.86 -28.59
N ASN A 318 -74.20 -10.88 -29.30
CA ASN A 318 -74.85 -9.79 -30.07
C ASN A 318 -73.81 -8.66 -30.27
N GLN A 319 -73.30 -8.44 -31.48
CA GLN A 319 -73.87 -7.66 -32.59
C GLN A 319 -73.41 -6.20 -32.65
N SER A 320 -73.09 -5.84 -33.91
CA SER A 320 -73.16 -4.50 -34.52
C SER A 320 -72.15 -3.46 -34.03
N SER A 321 -71.61 -2.54 -34.85
CA SER A 321 -71.53 -2.33 -36.29
C SER A 321 -70.79 -1.00 -36.45
N VAL A 322 -69.93 -0.87 -37.46
CA VAL A 322 -69.80 0.28 -38.38
C VAL A 322 -69.70 1.68 -37.75
N GLY A 323 -68.63 2.44 -37.94
CA GLY A 323 -68.10 2.94 -39.22
C GLY A 323 -67.17 4.11 -38.87
N ALA A 324 -66.04 4.25 -39.56
CA ALA A 324 -65.84 5.06 -40.77
C ALA A 324 -64.96 6.26 -40.42
#